data_AF-X1VG82-F1
#
_entry.id   AF-X1VG82-F1
#
_cell.length_a   1.000
_cell.length_b   1.000
_cell.length_c   1.000
_cell.angle_alpha   90.00
_cell.angle_beta   90.00
_cell.angle_gamma   90.00
#
_symmetry.space_group_name_H-M   'P 1'
#
loop_
_entity.id
_entity.type
_entity.pdbx_description
1 polymer ?
#
loop_
_entity_poly.entity_id
_entity_poly.type
_entity_poly.pdbx_seq_one_letter_code
_entity_poly.pdbx_strand_id
1 'polypeptide(L)'
;EQDSFYENMTGWQFMTGLLRLHHFSSSEIESKAQEALEIVELIEDKDRVIKSYSRGMRQRLRVAQAIAHRPEIIILDEPLNGLDPLGRRKI
;
A
#
# COMPACT_ATOMS: atom_id res chain seq x y z
N GLU A 1 -10.65 -15.05 -7.96
CA GLU A 1 -10.71 -15.04 -6.49
C GLU A 1 -11.25 -13.71 -6.02
N GLN A 2 -12.12 -13.72 -5.02
CA GLN A 2 -12.71 -12.50 -4.49
C GLN A 2 -11.70 -11.90 -3.52
N ASP A 3 -10.90 -10.95 -4.00
CA ASP A 3 -10.01 -10.13 -3.18
C ASP A 3 -10.85 -9.35 -2.16
N SER A 4 -11.16 -9.96 -1.02
CA SER A 4 -11.82 -9.33 0.13
C SER A 4 -10.82 -8.41 0.87
N PHE A 5 -10.16 -7.53 0.13
CA PHE A 5 -9.08 -6.70 0.66
C PHE A 5 -9.67 -5.48 1.36
N TYR A 6 -9.88 -5.59 2.67
CA TYR A 6 -10.13 -4.50 3.63
C TYR A 6 -10.96 -3.32 3.07
N GLU A 7 -12.06 -3.66 2.36
CA GLU A 7 -12.82 -2.73 1.51
C GLU A 7 -13.32 -1.49 2.26
N ASN A 8 -13.57 -1.64 3.56
CA ASN A 8 -14.11 -0.61 4.44
C ASN A 8 -13.04 0.18 5.19
N MET A 9 -11.76 -0.18 5.08
CA MET A 9 -10.65 0.60 5.64
C MET A 9 -10.19 1.67 4.65
N THR A 10 -9.61 2.75 5.16
CA THR A 10 -8.81 3.67 4.33
C THR A 10 -7.43 3.10 4.08
N GLY A 11 -6.73 3.60 3.04
CA GLY A 11 -5.32 3.25 2.80
C GLY A 11 -4.45 3.52 4.04
N TRP A 12 -4.70 4.64 4.73
CA TRP A 12 -4.02 5.00 5.97
C TRP A 12 -4.25 3.99 7.10
N GLN A 13 -5.52 3.62 7.35
CA GLN A 13 -5.87 2.66 8.39
C GLN A 13 -5.25 1.28 8.12
N PHE A 14 -5.25 0.87 6.86
CA PHE A 14 -4.65 -0.38 6.43
C PHE A 14 -3.14 -0.38 6.69
N MET A 15 -2.41 0.63 6.22
CA MET A 15 -0.96 0.74 6.37
C MET A 15 -0.54 0.84 7.85
N THR A 16 -1.18 1.71 8.61
CA THR A 16 -0.87 1.88 10.04
C THR A 16 -1.24 0.65 10.86
N GLY A 17 -2.33 -0.03 10.51
CA GLY A 17 -2.73 -1.30 11.13
C GLY A 17 -1.71 -2.41 10.93
N LEU A 18 -1.18 -2.56 9.71
CA LEU A 18 -0.11 -3.51 9.41
C LEU A 18 1.16 -3.22 10.21
N LEU A 19 1.61 -1.97 10.24
CA LEU A 19 2.84 -1.60 10.97
C LEU A 19 2.71 -1.79 12.49
N ARG A 20 1.50 -1.66 13.05
CA ARG A 20 1.23 -2.03 14.45
C ARG A 20 1.44 -3.52 14.70
N LEU A 21 1.06 -4.39 13.76
CA LEU A 21 1.30 -5.83 13.86
C LEU A 21 2.80 -6.17 13.83
N HIS A 22 3.61 -5.31 13.21
CA HIS A 22 5.08 -5.40 13.24
C HIS A 22 5.71 -4.78 14.51
N HIS A 23 4.92 -4.40 15.52
CA HIS A 23 5.38 -3.86 16.80
C HIS A 23 6.19 -2.56 16.73
N PHE A 24 6.04 -1.78 15.66
CA PHE A 24 6.62 -0.44 15.59
C PHE A 24 5.96 0.52 16.59
N SER A 25 6.72 1.50 17.08
CA SER A 25 6.17 2.58 17.90
C SER A 25 5.23 3.48 17.10
N SER A 26 4.35 4.23 17.77
CA SER A 26 3.39 5.12 17.09
C SER A 26 4.07 6.12 16.14
N SER A 27 5.22 6.69 16.53
CA SER A 27 5.97 7.62 15.68
C SER A 27 6.59 6.93 14.46
N GLU A 28 7.10 5.70 14.62
CA GLU A 28 7.60 4.91 13.50
C GLU A 28 6.49 4.49 12.55
N ILE A 29 5.31 4.13 13.07
CA ILE A 29 4.15 3.74 12.27
C ILE A 29 3.73 4.88 11.35
N GLU A 30 3.56 6.09 11.89
CA GLU A 30 3.15 7.25 11.10
C GLU A 30 4.19 7.58 10.03
N SER A 31 5.48 7.64 10.41
CA SER A 31 6.56 7.94 9.49
C SER A 31 6.70 6.90 8.36
N LYS A 32 6.66 5.60 8.69
CA LYS A 32 6.79 4.51 7.70
C LYS A 32 5.57 4.40 6.79
N ALA A 33 4.36 4.58 7.35
CA ALA A 33 3.13 4.56 6.55
C ALA A 33 3.14 5.71 5.54
N GLN A 34 3.53 6.91 5.98
CA GLN A 34 3.63 8.07 5.12
C GLN A 34 4.66 7.87 4.01
N GLU A 35 5.90 7.49 4.36
CA GLU A 35 6.97 7.20 3.40
C GLU A 35 6.55 6.16 2.34
N ALA A 36 5.93 5.05 2.77
CA ALA A 36 5.49 4.00 1.85
C ALA A 36 4.37 4.45 0.91
N LEU A 37 3.41 5.25 1.40
CA LEU A 37 2.33 5.79 0.58
C LEU A 37 2.80 6.88 -0.38
N GLU A 38 3.81 7.66 0.00
CA GLU A 38 4.47 8.65 -0.87
C GLU A 38 5.20 7.96 -2.03
N ILE A 39 5.98 6.89 -1.75
CA ILE A 39 6.71 6.12 -2.77
C ILE A 39 5.79 5.60 -3.87
N VAL A 40 4.57 5.17 -3.51
CA VAL A 40 3.61 4.62 -4.49
C VAL A 40 2.59 5.64 -4.99
N GLU A 41 2.79 6.93 -4.73
CA GLU A 41 1.91 8.05 -5.12
C GLU A 41 0.44 7.83 -4.66
N LEU A 42 0.23 7.42 -3.41
CA LEU A 42 -1.11 7.24 -2.80
C LEU A 42 -1.35 8.14 -1.57
N ILE A 43 -0.41 9.00 -1.20
CA ILE A 43 -0.52 9.83 0.00
C ILE A 43 -1.75 10.75 0.00
N GLU A 44 -2.06 11.37 -1.15
CA GLU A 44 -3.23 12.25 -1.30
C GLU A 44 -4.57 11.50 -1.18
N ASP A 45 -4.57 10.20 -1.51
CA ASP A 45 -5.75 9.33 -1.46
C ASP A 45 -5.81 8.50 -0.15
N LYS A 46 -4.89 8.70 0.80
CA LYS A 46 -4.72 7.83 1.98
C LYS A 46 -5.97 7.72 2.85
N ASP A 47 -6.78 8.77 2.91
CA ASP A 47 -7.98 8.85 3.75
C ASP A 47 -9.25 8.39 3.01
N ARG A 48 -9.15 8.02 1.73
CA ARG A 48 -10.24 7.40 0.99
C ARG A 48 -10.32 5.90 1.30
N VAL A 49 -11.54 5.38 1.34
CA VAL A 49 -11.81 3.95 1.52
C VAL A 49 -11.27 3.13 0.36
N ILE A 50 -10.64 1.99 0.67
CA ILE A 50 -10.01 1.08 -0.30
C ILE A 50 -11.02 0.57 -1.33
N LYS A 51 -12.30 0.43 -0.98
CA LYS A 51 -13.33 0.07 -1.97
C LYS A 51 -13.42 1.02 -3.15
N SER A 52 -13.06 2.29 -2.96
CA SER A 52 -13.07 3.31 -4.01
C SER A 52 -11.78 3.35 -4.84
N TYR A 53 -10.77 2.56 -4.48
CA TYR A 53 -9.50 2.51 -5.20
C TYR A 53 -9.69 1.75 -6.52
N SER A 54 -9.10 2.31 -7.59
CA SER A 54 -8.97 1.60 -8.85
C SER A 54 -8.11 0.34 -8.67
N ARG A 55 -8.18 -0.59 -9.62
CA ARG A 55 -7.31 -1.77 -9.61
C ARG A 55 -5.83 -1.40 -9.47
N GLY A 56 -5.38 -0.36 -10.16
CA GLY A 56 -4.00 0.10 -10.09
C GLY A 56 -3.64 0.74 -8.74
N MET A 57 -4.56 1.49 -8.12
CA MET A 57 -4.36 2.01 -6.76
C MET A 57 -4.27 0.86 -5.73
N ARG A 58 -5.11 -0.18 -5.85
CA ARG A 58 -5.01 -1.37 -4.97
C ARG A 58 -3.68 -2.10 -5.16
N GLN A 59 -3.20 -2.21 -6.40
CA GLN A 59 -1.89 -2.81 -6.68
C GLN A 59 -0.75 -2.00 -6.06
N ARG A 60 -0.77 -0.66 -6.21
CA ARG A 60 0.19 0.24 -5.57
C ARG A 60 0.14 0.17 -4.04
N LEU A 61 -1.05 0.03 -3.45
CA LEU A 61 -1.20 -0.16 -2.00
C LEU A 61 -0.56 -1.48 -1.51
N ARG A 62 -0.66 -2.57 -2.29
CA ARG A 62 0.04 -3.84 -1.99
C ARG A 62 1.56 -3.68 -2.04
N VAL A 63 2.07 -2.92 -3.01
CA VAL A 63 3.50 -2.59 -3.08
C VAL A 63 3.92 -1.76 -1.86
N ALA A 64 3.12 -0.76 -1.46
CA ALA A 64 3.37 0.01 -0.25
C ALA A 64 3.43 -0.87 1.00
N GLN A 65 2.49 -1.80 1.15
CA GLN A 65 2.50 -2.80 2.23
C GLN A 65 3.80 -3.61 2.24
N ALA A 66 4.27 -4.06 1.08
CA ALA A 66 5.48 -4.86 0.97
C ALA A 66 6.74 -4.09 1.39
N ILE A 67 6.84 -2.79 1.08
CA ILE A 67 8.02 -1.97 1.40
C ILE A 67 7.97 -1.32 2.80
N ALA A 68 6.79 -1.12 3.39
CA ALA A 68 6.63 -0.25 4.57
C ALA A 68 7.40 -0.71 5.81
N HIS A 69 7.61 -2.00 5.98
CA HIS A 69 8.39 -2.57 7.09
C HIS A 69 9.90 -2.60 6.82
N ARG A 70 10.36 -2.01 5.71
CA ARG A 70 11.77 -1.95 5.25
C ARG A 70 12.46 -3.31 5.20
N PRO A 71 11.94 -4.27 4.43
CA PRO A 71 12.62 -5.55 4.22
C PRO A 71 13.93 -5.37 3.45
N GLU A 72 14.89 -6.26 3.69
CA GLU A 72 16.14 -6.31 2.91
C GLU A 72 15.91 -6.84 1.48
N ILE A 73 14.93 -7.73 1.30
CA ILE A 73 14.59 -8.37 0.03
C ILE A 73 13.07 -8.45 -0.11
N ILE A 74 12.57 -8.12 -1.30
CA ILE A 74 11.16 -8.27 -1.66
C ILE A 74 11.06 -9.19 -2.87
N ILE A 75 10.20 -10.21 -2.77
CA ILE A 75 9.84 -11.08 -3.88
C ILE A 75 8.43 -10.71 -4.31
N LEU A 76 8.29 -10.35 -5.57
CA LEU A 76 7.01 -9.95 -6.16
C LEU A 76 6.71 -10.89 -7.32
N ASP A 77 5.61 -11.63 -7.22
CA ASP A 77 5.11 -12.44 -8.34
C ASP A 77 4.11 -11.61 -9.15
N GLU A 78 4.45 -11.36 -10.41
CA GLU A 78 3.67 -10.54 -11.36
C GLU A 78 3.10 -9.21 -10.81
N PRO A 79 3.89 -8.35 -10.15
CA PRO A 79 3.37 -7.15 -9.45
C PRO A 79 2.75 -6.10 -10.36
N LEU A 80 2.94 -6.21 -11.67
CA LEU A 80 2.46 -5.24 -12.66
C LEU A 80 1.29 -5.78 -13.50
N ASN A 81 0.80 -6.99 -13.20
CA ASN A 81 -0.27 -7.59 -14.00
C ASN A 81 -1.60 -6.88 -13.80
N GLY A 82 -2.16 -6.38 -14.91
CA GLY A 82 -3.40 -5.61 -14.94
C GLY A 82 -3.23 -4.09 -14.73
N LEU A 83 -1.99 -3.59 -14.69
CA LEU A 83 -1.70 -2.16 -14.85
C LEU A 83 -1.56 -1.80 -16.33
N ASP A 84 -2.10 -0.65 -16.71
CA ASP A 84 -1.92 -0.04 -18.01
C ASP A 84 -0.45 0.39 -18.22
N PRO A 85 0.02 0.58 -19.47
CA PRO A 85 1.43 0.88 -19.75
C PRO A 85 1.98 2.11 -19.01
N LEU A 86 1.14 3.12 -18.75
CA LEU A 86 1.54 4.30 -17.99
C LEU A 86 1.71 3.97 -16.50
N GLY A 87 0.81 3.17 -15.93
CA GLY A 87 0.92 2.65 -14.57
C GLY A 87 2.16 1.78 -14.33
N ARG A 88 2.65 1.06 -15.36
CA ARG A 88 3.87 0.22 -15.27
C ARG A 88 5.18 1.00 -15.16
N ARG A 89 5.27 2.23 -15.68
CA ARG A 89 6.51 3.03 -15.62
C ARG A 89 6.70 3.75 -14.28
N LYS A 90 5.68 3.73 -13.41
CA LYS A 90 5.60 4.50 -12.17
C LYS A 90 5.88 3.67 -10.91
N ILE A 91 6.12 2.37 -11.05
CA ILE A 91 6.45 1.42 -9.98
C ILE A 91 7.82 0.83 -10.34
#